data_AF-A3ZWE4-F1
#
_entry.id   AF-A3ZWE4-F1
#
_cell.length_a   1.000
_cell.length_b   1.000
_cell.length_c   1.000
_cell.angle_alpha   90.00
_cell.angle_beta   90.00
_cell.angle_gamma   90.00
#
_symmetry.space_group_name_H-M   'P 1'
#
loop_
_entity.id
_entity.type
_entity.pdbx_description
1 polymer ?
#
loop_
_entity_poly.entity_id
_entity_poly.type
_entity_poly.pdbx_seq_one_letter_code
_entity_poly.pdbx_strand_id
1 'polypeptide(L)'
;MGEIRPGERVQSFDFASGEWKLRTVTDRIDSLYRGAVLTIDTGDSRIETTIHHPFWVVQGHELTFRSTPRLLSGGEDERQALPGRWVNSHELQAGDIIYSRDGKTRIIRSIHQRYEDAFPVSNLTIGDFHNYAVGFDSILVHNTALCDEAIGKVQARLNQGETTLDEIAETIRRDNLTREDKVDVDDALARLKAPTRIITPNAKLQRWAQQGGYIDPRTNKWVKFEGNLAADHVYPKSLIEKLDDFDLLTPQQQEFLLNYPGNFEPLPKSWNSSKLNRLADDWAKTPMGRQASKEYIDALRERQQAFEGFARELIRFWNQ
;
A
#
# COMPACT_ATOMS: atom_id res chain seq x y z
N MET A 1 15.90 12.18 -15.30
CA MET A 1 16.58 11.77 -14.05
C MET A 1 17.83 10.91 -14.28
N GLY A 2 18.33 10.72 -15.50
CA GLY A 2 19.43 9.79 -15.77
C GLY A 2 20.79 10.11 -15.13
N GLU A 3 20.99 11.32 -14.60
CA GLU A 3 22.31 11.79 -14.14
C GLU A 3 22.50 11.83 -12.62
N ILE A 4 21.45 11.70 -11.81
CA ILE A 4 21.55 11.89 -10.35
C ILE A 4 22.32 10.73 -9.70
N ARG A 5 23.33 11.02 -8.86
CA ARG A 5 24.18 10.02 -8.20
C ARG A 5 24.03 10.02 -6.67
N PRO A 6 24.25 8.89 -5.99
CA PRO A 6 24.43 8.90 -4.54
C PRO A 6 25.49 9.93 -4.10
N GLY A 7 25.20 10.69 -3.06
CA GLY A 7 25.98 11.83 -2.58
C GLY A 7 25.55 13.18 -3.14
N GLU A 8 24.79 13.23 -4.24
CA GLU A 8 24.20 14.47 -4.73
C GLU A 8 23.00 14.91 -3.89
N ARG A 9 22.60 16.17 -4.02
CA ARG A 9 21.49 16.73 -3.24
C ARG A 9 20.27 16.96 -4.13
N VAL A 10 19.14 16.45 -3.70
CA VAL A 10 17.82 16.69 -4.30
C VAL A 10 16.95 17.50 -3.35
N GLN A 11 15.90 18.08 -3.90
CA GLN A 11 14.96 18.89 -3.14
C GLN A 11 13.82 18.00 -2.66
N SER A 12 13.63 17.96 -1.35
CA SER A 12 12.53 17.27 -0.67
C SER A 12 11.68 18.27 0.08
N PHE A 13 10.38 18.05 0.10
CA PHE A 13 9.44 18.89 0.84
C PHE A 13 9.24 18.36 2.25
N ASP A 14 9.48 19.22 3.23
CA ASP A 14 9.18 18.93 4.62
C ASP A 14 7.78 19.42 4.97
N PHE A 15 6.83 18.49 5.03
CA PHE A 15 5.44 18.80 5.32
C PHE A 15 5.20 19.29 6.76
N ALA A 16 6.13 19.07 7.70
CA ALA A 16 6.02 19.59 9.06
C ALA A 16 6.34 21.09 9.13
N SER A 17 7.33 21.56 8.37
CA SER A 17 7.72 22.98 8.31
C SER A 17 7.11 23.74 7.13
N GLY A 18 6.63 23.05 6.10
CA GLY A 18 6.14 23.65 4.86
C GLY A 18 7.24 24.15 3.92
N GLU A 19 8.48 23.69 4.13
CA GLU A 19 9.65 24.20 3.42
C GLU A 19 10.32 23.11 2.55
N TRP A 20 10.92 23.55 1.44
CA TRP A 20 11.80 22.71 0.64
C TRP A 20 13.19 22.63 1.29
N LYS A 21 13.67 21.41 1.50
CA LYS A 21 14.96 21.11 2.09
C LYS A 21 15.81 20.30 1.11
N LEU A 22 17.07 20.71 0.96
CA LEU A 22 18.06 19.95 0.21
C LEU A 22 18.51 18.73 1.02
N ARG A 23 18.24 17.54 0.49
CA ARG A 23 18.60 16.26 1.09
C ARG A 23 19.52 15.47 0.19
N THR A 24 20.41 14.72 0.82
CA THR A 24 21.38 13.89 0.12
C THR A 24 20.69 12.63 -0.39
N VAL A 25 20.94 12.30 -1.65
CA VAL A 25 20.61 11.00 -2.24
C VAL A 25 21.56 9.98 -1.61
N THR A 26 21.03 9.07 -0.81
CA THR A 26 21.82 8.05 -0.12
C THR A 26 22.02 6.81 -0.98
N ASP A 27 21.06 6.50 -1.85
CA ASP A 27 21.09 5.35 -2.74
C ASP A 27 20.36 5.65 -4.06
N ARG A 28 20.69 4.90 -5.10
CA ARG A 28 20.02 4.92 -6.40
C ARG A 28 19.95 3.49 -6.92
N ILE A 29 18.73 3.08 -7.25
CA ILE A 29 18.46 1.79 -7.88
C ILE A 29 17.92 2.06 -9.27
N ASP A 30 18.62 1.56 -10.27
CA ASP A 30 18.18 1.55 -11.66
C ASP A 30 17.65 0.16 -11.99
N SER A 31 16.45 0.08 -12.55
CA SER A 31 15.85 -1.18 -12.99
C SER A 31 15.07 -1.03 -14.29
N LEU A 32 14.73 -2.15 -14.90
CA LEU A 32 13.85 -2.20 -16.05
C LEU A 32 12.45 -2.58 -15.59
N TYR A 33 11.50 -1.69 -15.85
CA TYR A 33 10.10 -1.89 -15.57
C TYR A 33 9.39 -2.46 -16.81
N ARG A 34 8.60 -3.52 -16.61
CA ARG A 34 7.67 -4.06 -17.62
C ARG A 34 6.26 -3.77 -17.15
N GLY A 35 5.48 -3.05 -17.95
CA GLY A 35 4.11 -2.71 -17.58
C GLY A 35 3.63 -1.40 -18.17
N ALA A 36 2.59 -0.83 -17.54
CA ALA A 36 2.00 0.43 -17.94
C ALA A 36 2.86 1.62 -17.50
N VAL A 37 3.20 2.47 -18.46
CA VAL A 37 3.91 3.74 -18.27
C VAL A 37 2.98 4.89 -18.61
N LEU A 38 2.93 5.88 -17.74
CA LEU A 38 2.13 7.08 -17.92
C LEU A 38 3.03 8.24 -18.31
N THR A 39 2.55 9.02 -19.28
CA THR A 39 3.14 10.29 -19.68
C THR A 39 2.19 11.41 -19.32
N ILE A 40 2.61 12.25 -18.38
CA ILE A 40 1.84 13.37 -17.83
C ILE A 40 2.39 14.66 -18.43
N ASP A 41 1.51 15.48 -19.01
CA ASP A 41 1.84 16.77 -19.63
C ASP A 41 1.26 17.92 -18.79
N THR A 42 2.11 18.84 -18.34
CA THR A 42 1.72 20.07 -17.60
C THR A 42 1.72 21.32 -18.49
N GLY A 43 2.13 21.19 -19.75
CA GLY A 43 2.43 22.27 -20.69
C GLY A 43 3.89 22.66 -20.71
N ASP A 44 4.49 22.82 -19.52
CA ASP A 44 5.88 23.25 -19.36
C ASP A 44 6.83 22.05 -19.20
N SER A 45 6.30 20.87 -18.83
CA SER A 45 7.06 19.64 -18.63
C SER A 45 6.27 18.41 -19.08
N ARG A 46 7.02 17.38 -19.44
CA ARG A 46 6.52 16.04 -19.71
C ARG A 46 7.19 15.06 -18.74
N ILE A 47 6.39 14.36 -17.95
CA ILE A 47 6.85 13.45 -16.90
C ILE A 47 6.43 12.04 -17.28
N GLU A 48 7.39 11.13 -17.32
CA GLU A 48 7.14 9.70 -17.53
C GLU A 48 7.31 8.95 -16.21
N THR A 49 6.36 8.10 -15.87
CA THR A 49 6.33 7.42 -14.58
C THR A 49 5.61 6.07 -14.68
N THR A 50 5.92 5.16 -13.78
CA THR A 50 5.21 3.89 -13.64
C THR A 50 3.83 4.11 -13.01
N ILE A 51 2.93 3.16 -13.19
CA ILE A 51 1.68 3.12 -12.43
C ILE A 51 1.98 2.94 -10.92
N HIS A 52 1.19 3.59 -10.07
CA HIS A 52 1.32 3.62 -8.60
C HIS A 52 2.37 4.58 -8.02
N HIS A 53 3.06 5.36 -8.84
CA HIS A 53 3.94 6.40 -8.34
C HIS A 53 3.13 7.60 -7.80
N PRO A 54 3.23 8.00 -6.53
CA PRO A 54 2.34 9.02 -5.98
C PRO A 54 2.76 10.45 -6.31
N PHE A 55 1.77 11.29 -6.65
CA PHE A 55 1.91 12.73 -6.87
C PHE A 55 1.10 13.50 -5.83
N TRP A 56 1.60 14.65 -5.38
CA TRP A 56 0.82 15.53 -4.51
C TRP A 56 -0.18 16.34 -5.35
N VAL A 57 -1.47 16.05 -5.19
CA VAL A 57 -2.56 16.74 -5.88
C VAL A 57 -3.23 17.70 -4.89
N VAL A 58 -3.15 18.99 -5.19
CA VAL A 58 -3.72 20.09 -4.40
C VAL A 58 -5.23 20.17 -4.58
N GLN A 59 -5.70 20.02 -5.82
CA GLN A 59 -7.11 20.07 -6.18
C GLN A 59 -7.36 19.22 -7.42
N GLY A 60 -8.49 18.52 -7.46
CA GLY A 60 -8.86 17.66 -8.58
C GLY A 60 -10.30 17.18 -8.45
N HIS A 61 -10.87 16.70 -9.55
CA HIS A 61 -12.22 16.13 -9.54
C HIS A 61 -12.25 14.84 -8.69
N GLU A 62 -13.22 14.73 -7.79
CA GLU A 62 -13.41 13.57 -6.89
C GLU A 62 -12.17 13.19 -6.06
N LEU A 63 -11.26 14.13 -5.82
CA LEU A 63 -9.97 13.89 -5.17
C LEU A 63 -10.10 13.16 -3.81
N THR A 64 -11.14 13.45 -3.03
CA THR A 64 -11.39 12.81 -1.73
C THR A 64 -11.79 11.33 -1.84
N PHE A 65 -12.28 10.88 -3.00
CA PHE A 65 -12.72 9.50 -3.22
C PHE A 65 -11.64 8.61 -3.84
N ARG A 66 -10.52 9.20 -4.28
CA ARG A 66 -9.39 8.45 -4.85
C ARG A 66 -8.67 7.63 -3.77
N SER A 67 -8.04 6.55 -4.19
CA SER A 67 -7.40 5.59 -3.31
C SER A 67 -6.15 6.21 -2.67
N THR A 68 -5.97 6.00 -1.36
CA THR A 68 -4.73 6.37 -0.69
C THR A 68 -3.59 5.46 -1.18
N PRO A 69 -2.42 6.00 -1.57
CA PRO A 69 -1.24 5.21 -1.87
C PRO A 69 -0.81 4.29 -0.72
N ARG A 70 -0.26 3.12 -1.06
CA ARG A 70 -0.05 2.00 -0.12
C ARG A 70 1.12 2.21 0.86
N LEU A 71 2.06 3.10 0.54
CA LEU A 71 3.36 3.26 1.23
C LEU A 71 3.55 4.68 1.79
N LEU A 72 2.49 5.26 2.33
CA LEU A 72 2.55 6.51 3.06
C LEU A 72 2.74 6.22 4.56
N SER A 73 3.68 6.93 5.20
CA SER A 73 3.76 6.89 6.67
C SER A 73 2.45 7.45 7.28
N GLY A 74 2.11 7.01 8.48
CA GLY A 74 0.91 7.47 9.18
C GLY A 74 0.86 9.00 9.27
N GLY A 75 -0.19 9.61 8.72
CA GLY A 75 -0.39 11.05 8.69
C GLY A 75 0.16 11.78 7.46
N GLU A 76 0.95 11.15 6.58
CA GLU A 76 1.50 11.79 5.37
C GLU A 76 0.43 12.25 4.36
N ASP A 77 -0.76 11.66 4.40
CA ASP A 77 -1.93 12.03 3.56
C ASP A 77 -2.91 12.97 4.28
N GLU A 78 -2.62 13.42 5.51
CA GLU A 78 -3.55 14.15 6.38
C GLU A 78 -3.13 15.61 6.57
N ARG A 79 -3.80 16.55 5.89
CA ARG A 79 -3.83 18.02 6.15
C ARG A 79 -2.59 18.58 6.87
N GLN A 80 -1.41 18.44 6.24
CA GLN A 80 -0.15 19.01 6.73
C GLN A 80 0.04 20.44 6.18
N ALA A 81 1.28 20.89 5.95
CA ALA A 81 1.57 22.25 5.48
C ALA A 81 1.02 22.60 4.06
N LEU A 82 0.57 21.60 3.28
CA LEU A 82 -0.05 21.83 1.97
C LEU A 82 -1.51 21.33 1.96
N PRO A 83 -2.43 22.06 1.31
CA PRO A 83 -3.71 21.49 0.95
C PRO A 83 -3.52 20.43 -0.14
N GLY A 84 -4.35 19.40 -0.11
CA GLY A 84 -4.30 18.30 -1.07
C GLY A 84 -4.06 16.95 -0.41
N ARG A 85 -3.66 16.00 -1.24
CA ARG A 85 -3.34 14.63 -0.84
C ARG A 85 -2.47 13.93 -1.88
N TRP A 86 -1.90 12.79 -1.51
CA TRP A 86 -1.19 11.92 -2.44
C TRP A 86 -2.17 11.12 -3.30
N VAL A 87 -1.89 11.06 -4.59
CA VAL A 87 -2.68 10.30 -5.57
C VAL A 87 -1.73 9.44 -6.40
N ASN A 88 -2.05 8.16 -6.55
CA ASN A 88 -1.29 7.27 -7.42
C ASN A 88 -1.36 7.76 -8.88
N SER A 89 -0.25 7.65 -9.61
CA SER A 89 -0.15 8.13 -11.01
C SER A 89 -1.29 7.66 -11.93
N HIS A 90 -1.77 6.42 -11.77
CA HIS A 90 -2.87 5.85 -12.57
C HIS A 90 -4.27 6.38 -12.22
N GLU A 91 -4.41 7.09 -11.09
CA GLU A 91 -5.65 7.77 -10.68
C GLU A 91 -5.57 9.29 -10.91
N LEU A 92 -4.49 9.79 -11.52
CA LEU A 92 -4.41 11.18 -11.97
C LEU A 92 -5.35 11.42 -13.15
N GLN A 93 -5.84 12.65 -13.25
CA GLN A 93 -6.77 13.08 -14.27
C GLN A 93 -6.30 14.39 -14.90
N ALA A 94 -6.62 14.59 -16.18
CA ALA A 94 -6.49 15.92 -16.78
C ALA A 94 -7.38 16.92 -16.01
N GLY A 95 -6.84 18.10 -15.71
CA GLY A 95 -7.45 19.10 -14.85
C GLY A 95 -7.01 19.04 -13.39
N ASP A 96 -6.30 17.99 -12.96
CA ASP A 96 -5.69 17.96 -11.63
C ASP A 96 -4.63 19.05 -11.46
N ILE A 97 -4.60 19.66 -10.28
CA ILE A 97 -3.67 20.71 -9.87
C ILE A 97 -2.61 20.09 -8.96
N ILE A 98 -1.37 20.04 -9.42
CA ILE A 98 -0.21 19.44 -8.72
C ILE A 98 0.75 20.50 -8.21
N TYR A 99 1.53 20.17 -7.17
CA TYR A 99 2.43 21.11 -6.49
C TYR A 99 3.87 21.09 -7.05
N SER A 100 4.45 22.27 -7.27
CA SER A 100 5.82 22.48 -7.77
C SER A 100 6.70 23.14 -6.72
N ARG A 101 8.02 22.92 -6.83
CA ARG A 101 9.04 23.51 -5.95
C ARG A 101 9.04 25.03 -5.88
N ASP A 102 8.69 25.72 -6.96
CA ASP A 102 8.64 27.18 -6.98
C ASP A 102 7.52 27.78 -6.10
N GLY A 103 6.80 26.93 -5.35
CA GLY A 103 5.66 27.28 -4.52
C GLY A 103 4.39 27.47 -5.33
N LYS A 104 4.42 27.23 -6.64
CA LYS A 104 3.26 27.33 -7.52
C LYS A 104 2.65 25.96 -7.79
N THR A 105 1.49 25.99 -8.41
CA THR A 105 0.79 24.81 -8.89
C THR A 105 0.92 24.68 -10.41
N ARG A 106 0.73 23.46 -10.93
CA ARG A 106 0.62 23.16 -12.36
C ARG A 106 -0.66 22.39 -12.61
N ILE A 107 -1.27 22.57 -13.79
CA ILE A 107 -2.45 21.82 -14.20
C ILE A 107 -2.00 20.70 -15.13
N ILE A 108 -2.44 19.47 -14.86
CA ILE A 108 -2.25 18.36 -15.79
C ILE A 108 -3.16 18.58 -17.00
N ARG A 109 -2.57 18.75 -18.19
CA ARG A 109 -3.29 19.00 -19.45
C ARG A 109 -3.74 17.70 -20.10
N SER A 110 -2.86 16.70 -20.10
CA SER A 110 -3.17 15.38 -20.63
C SER A 110 -2.36 14.29 -19.94
N ILE A 111 -2.89 13.08 -19.99
CA ILE A 111 -2.24 11.86 -19.52
C ILE A 111 -2.37 10.83 -20.63
N HIS A 112 -1.25 10.23 -21.02
CA HIS A 112 -1.21 9.14 -21.98
C HIS A 112 -0.63 7.89 -21.34
N GLN A 113 -1.33 6.77 -21.45
CA GLN A 113 -0.83 5.48 -21.00
C GLN A 113 -0.33 4.68 -22.19
N ARG A 114 0.82 4.03 -22.02
CA ARG A 114 1.33 3.00 -22.93
C ARG A 114 1.84 1.80 -22.14
N TYR A 115 2.04 0.69 -22.82
CA TYR A 115 2.68 -0.48 -22.24
C TYR A 115 4.10 -0.58 -22.78
N GLU A 116 5.06 -0.90 -21.90
CA GLU A 116 6.47 -1.06 -22.24
C GLU A 116 6.98 -2.40 -21.71
N ASP A 117 7.76 -3.08 -22.54
CA ASP A 117 8.39 -4.36 -22.17
C ASP A 117 9.71 -4.18 -21.41
N ALA A 118 10.33 -3.01 -21.54
CA ALA A 118 11.56 -2.61 -20.87
C ALA A 118 11.66 -1.08 -20.79
N PHE A 119 11.07 -0.49 -19.75
CA PHE A 119 11.17 0.94 -19.45
C PHE A 119 12.20 1.19 -18.35
N PRO A 120 13.27 1.98 -18.59
CA PRO A 120 14.26 2.26 -17.56
C PRO A 120 13.67 3.18 -16.48
N VAL A 121 13.75 2.74 -15.23
CA VAL A 121 13.31 3.51 -14.06
C VAL A 121 14.47 3.69 -13.08
N SER A 122 14.49 4.83 -12.42
CA SER A 122 15.46 5.16 -11.37
C SER A 122 14.70 5.52 -10.10
N ASN A 123 14.85 4.70 -9.07
CA ASN A 123 14.35 4.98 -7.73
C ASN A 123 15.51 5.50 -6.88
N LEU A 124 15.32 6.66 -6.26
CA LEU A 124 16.31 7.24 -5.37
C LEU A 124 15.97 6.85 -3.93
N THR A 125 16.95 6.88 -3.03
CA THR A 125 16.70 6.92 -1.58
C THR A 125 17.23 8.25 -1.09
N ILE A 126 16.44 8.95 -0.28
CA ILE A 126 16.76 10.29 0.18
C ILE A 126 16.86 10.25 1.69
N GLY A 127 17.93 10.84 2.23
CA GLY A 127 18.11 10.95 3.67
C GLY A 127 16.96 11.73 4.31
N ASP A 128 16.37 11.16 5.36
CA ASP A 128 15.34 11.74 6.24
C ASP A 128 13.96 12.01 5.60
N PHE A 129 13.80 11.85 4.27
CA PHE A 129 12.55 12.19 3.55
C PHE A 129 12.17 11.16 2.49
N HIS A 130 10.86 10.91 2.37
CA HIS A 130 10.26 9.99 1.40
C HIS A 130 9.60 10.73 0.24
N ASN A 131 10.17 11.85 -0.22
CA ASN A 131 9.64 12.61 -1.36
C ASN A 131 10.74 13.46 -2.02
N TYR A 132 10.53 13.85 -3.28
CA TYR A 132 11.39 14.79 -3.98
C TYR A 132 10.70 15.50 -5.15
N ALA A 133 11.36 16.54 -5.67
CA ALA A 133 10.98 17.23 -6.89
C ALA A 133 11.51 16.53 -8.15
N VAL A 134 10.63 16.27 -9.13
CA VAL A 134 10.98 15.65 -10.42
C VAL A 134 10.67 16.54 -11.63
N GLY A 135 11.46 16.40 -12.69
CA GLY A 135 11.25 17.09 -13.97
C GLY A 135 11.68 18.56 -13.94
N PHE A 136 11.57 19.24 -15.08
CA PHE A 136 11.91 20.66 -15.21
C PHE A 136 11.05 21.52 -14.27
N ASP A 137 9.76 21.19 -14.18
CA ASP A 137 8.80 21.84 -13.28
C ASP A 137 8.98 21.47 -11.81
N SER A 138 9.93 20.61 -11.44
CA SER A 138 10.22 20.26 -10.03
C SER A 138 8.96 19.85 -9.26
N ILE A 139 8.19 18.92 -9.83
CA ILE A 139 6.92 18.43 -9.29
C ILE A 139 7.15 17.55 -8.07
N LEU A 140 6.38 17.76 -7.00
CA LEU A 140 6.47 16.98 -5.78
C LEU A 140 5.90 15.56 -5.97
N VAL A 141 6.77 14.57 -5.88
CA VAL A 141 6.44 13.14 -5.93
C VAL A 141 6.89 12.44 -4.66
N HIS A 142 6.18 11.37 -4.30
CA HIS A 142 6.57 10.53 -3.17
C HIS A 142 7.61 9.50 -3.62
N ASN A 143 8.57 9.30 -2.74
CA ASN A 143 9.63 8.34 -2.91
C ASN A 143 9.45 7.22 -1.90
N THR A 144 9.11 6.05 -2.39
CA THR A 144 9.15 4.81 -1.62
C THR A 144 10.61 4.44 -1.40
N ALA A 145 11.26 5.08 -0.42
CA ALA A 145 12.67 4.87 -0.12
C ALA A 145 12.90 3.40 0.29
N LEU A 146 13.73 2.69 -0.49
CA LEU A 146 14.29 1.36 -0.24
C LEU A 146 13.36 0.35 0.45
N CYS A 147 12.47 -0.33 -0.29
CA CYS A 147 11.84 -1.55 0.24
C CYS A 147 11.47 -2.66 -0.77
N ASP A 148 11.63 -2.53 -2.09
CA ASP A 148 11.16 -3.61 -2.98
C ASP A 148 12.30 -4.44 -3.60
N GLU A 149 13.40 -3.83 -4.06
CA GLU A 149 14.45 -4.59 -4.78
C GLU A 149 15.62 -5.03 -3.89
N ALA A 150 16.06 -4.20 -2.93
CA ALA A 150 17.13 -4.58 -1.99
C ALA A 150 16.62 -5.55 -0.91
N ILE A 151 15.42 -5.30 -0.38
CA ILE A 151 14.71 -6.26 0.47
C ILE A 151 14.35 -7.49 -0.37
N GLY A 152 13.88 -7.35 -1.62
CA GLY A 152 13.62 -8.49 -2.51
C GLY A 152 14.85 -9.38 -2.75
N LYS A 153 16.03 -8.79 -2.97
CA LYS A 153 17.30 -9.54 -3.13
C LYS A 153 17.75 -10.20 -1.82
N VAL A 154 17.63 -9.49 -0.70
CA VAL A 154 17.95 -10.05 0.63
C VAL A 154 16.98 -11.18 0.99
N GLN A 155 15.69 -10.99 0.75
CA GLN A 155 14.63 -11.96 0.97
C GLN A 155 14.77 -13.17 0.05
N ALA A 156 15.14 -12.99 -1.22
CA ALA A 156 15.42 -14.08 -2.15
C ALA A 156 16.61 -14.93 -1.67
N ARG A 157 17.70 -14.30 -1.21
CA ARG A 157 18.87 -15.00 -0.66
C ARG A 157 18.56 -15.69 0.66
N LEU A 158 17.73 -15.10 1.52
CA LEU A 158 17.21 -15.73 2.75
C LEU A 158 16.35 -16.96 2.40
N ASN A 159 15.43 -16.83 1.43
CA ASN A 159 14.53 -17.90 1.01
C ASN A 159 15.27 -19.06 0.31
N GLN A 160 16.39 -18.77 -0.37
CA GLN A 160 17.27 -19.76 -1.00
C GLN A 160 18.31 -20.35 -0.02
N GLY A 161 18.36 -19.87 1.23
CA GLY A 161 19.34 -20.30 2.23
C GLY A 161 20.78 -19.86 1.94
N GLU A 162 20.98 -18.91 1.02
CA GLU A 162 22.30 -18.40 0.61
C GLU A 162 22.89 -17.38 1.59
N THR A 163 22.07 -16.87 2.51
CA THR A 163 22.52 -16.02 3.61
C THR A 163 21.58 -16.15 4.81
N THR A 164 22.00 -15.69 5.98
CA THR A 164 21.16 -15.64 7.19
C THR A 164 20.96 -14.20 7.69
N LEU A 165 19.90 -13.98 8.48
CA LEU A 165 19.69 -12.71 9.17
C LEU A 165 20.88 -12.33 10.06
N ASP A 166 21.60 -13.33 10.58
CA ASP A 166 22.78 -13.12 11.43
C ASP A 166 23.99 -12.63 10.61
N GLU A 167 24.21 -13.15 9.40
CA GLU A 167 25.28 -12.70 8.49
C GLU A 167 25.06 -11.27 7.97
N ILE A 168 23.80 -10.94 7.67
CA ILE A 168 23.42 -9.58 7.28
C ILE A 168 23.64 -8.62 8.45
N ALA A 169 23.26 -9.04 9.66
CA ALA A 169 23.47 -8.26 10.87
C ALA A 169 24.96 -8.01 11.14
N GLU A 170 25.82 -9.02 10.96
CA GLU A 170 27.27 -8.84 11.10
C GLU A 170 27.84 -7.84 10.09
N THR A 171 27.37 -7.88 8.85
CA THR A 171 27.78 -6.93 7.80
C THR A 171 27.40 -5.50 8.16
N ILE A 172 26.14 -5.30 8.60
CA ILE A 172 25.64 -4.00 9.04
C ILE A 172 26.38 -3.51 10.29
N ARG A 173 26.68 -4.40 11.26
CA ARG A 173 27.50 -4.07 12.43
C ARG A 173 28.90 -3.61 12.03
N ARG A 174 29.52 -4.28 11.06
CA ARG A 174 30.86 -3.96 10.57
C ARG A 174 30.91 -2.57 9.91
N ASP A 175 29.88 -2.20 9.16
CA ASP A 175 29.75 -0.88 8.55
C ASP A 175 29.37 0.21 9.57
N ASN A 176 28.48 -0.08 10.52
CA ASN A 176 28.09 0.86 11.60
C ASN A 176 29.18 1.09 12.66
N LEU A 177 30.15 0.17 12.82
CA LEU A 177 31.35 0.39 13.64
C LEU A 177 32.23 1.55 13.11
N THR A 178 32.05 1.98 11.87
CA THR A 178 32.83 3.03 11.21
C THR A 178 32.11 4.39 11.12
N ARG A 179 30.85 4.49 11.57
CA ARG A 179 30.02 5.71 11.54
C ARG A 179 29.67 6.16 12.97
N GLU A 180 29.61 7.47 13.20
CA GLU A 180 29.27 8.05 14.52
C GLU A 180 27.81 7.78 14.93
N ASP A 181 26.91 7.60 13.97
CA ASP A 181 25.50 7.28 14.21
C ASP A 181 25.32 5.76 14.40
N LYS A 182 25.38 5.31 15.65
CA LYS A 182 25.11 3.91 16.00
C LYS A 182 23.61 3.65 15.96
N VAL A 183 23.12 3.07 14.87
CA VAL A 183 21.83 2.38 14.88
C VAL A 183 21.97 1.15 15.79
N ASP A 184 21.05 0.97 16.74
CA ASP A 184 20.98 -0.23 17.57
C ASP A 184 20.53 -1.41 16.70
N VAL A 185 21.52 -2.04 16.07
CA VAL A 185 21.32 -3.19 15.18
C VAL A 185 20.66 -4.35 15.93
N ASP A 186 20.90 -4.47 17.24
CA ASP A 186 20.33 -5.56 18.04
C ASP A 186 18.83 -5.37 18.27
N ASP A 187 18.38 -4.14 18.54
CA ASP A 187 16.96 -3.80 18.62
C ASP A 187 16.27 -3.89 17.24
N ALA A 188 16.90 -3.40 16.17
CA ALA A 188 16.37 -3.52 14.81
C ALA A 188 16.26 -4.98 14.34
N LEU A 189 17.26 -5.80 14.66
CA LEU A 189 17.27 -7.22 14.35
C LEU A 189 16.28 -8.00 15.20
N ALA A 190 16.08 -7.63 16.47
CA ALA A 190 15.03 -8.17 17.31
C ALA A 190 13.63 -7.88 16.74
N ARG A 191 13.40 -6.67 16.19
CA ARG A 191 12.16 -6.29 15.50
C ARG A 191 11.95 -7.04 14.17
N LEU A 192 13.02 -7.32 13.42
CA LEU A 192 12.97 -8.08 12.16
C LEU A 192 12.81 -9.59 12.38
N LYS A 193 13.40 -10.13 13.45
CA LYS A 193 13.27 -11.53 13.87
C LYS A 193 11.95 -11.81 14.60
N ALA A 194 11.35 -10.79 15.20
CA ALA A 194 10.00 -10.90 15.72
C ALA A 194 9.06 -11.09 14.52
N PRO A 195 8.23 -12.15 14.49
CA PRO A 195 7.23 -12.28 13.44
C PRO A 195 6.37 -11.02 13.48
N THR A 196 6.39 -10.23 12.40
CA THR A 196 5.46 -9.12 12.20
C THR A 196 4.07 -9.74 12.23
N ARG A 197 3.42 -9.71 13.40
CA ARG A 197 2.09 -10.29 13.54
C ARG A 197 1.16 -9.44 12.71
N ILE A 198 0.85 -9.88 11.49
CA ILE A 198 -0.09 -9.20 10.62
C ILE A 198 -1.42 -9.11 11.36
N ILE A 199 -1.82 -7.89 11.69
CA ILE A 199 -3.07 -7.61 12.38
C ILE A 199 -4.17 -7.55 11.34
N THR A 200 -5.14 -8.45 11.46
CA THR A 200 -6.35 -8.45 10.64
C THR A 200 -7.56 -8.79 11.52
N PRO A 201 -8.66 -8.03 11.46
CA PRO A 201 -8.81 -6.79 10.69
C PRO A 201 -7.91 -5.67 11.26
N ASN A 202 -7.25 -4.88 10.39
CA ASN A 202 -6.43 -3.75 10.84
C ASN A 202 -7.28 -2.60 11.40
N ALA A 203 -6.63 -1.62 12.04
CA ALA A 203 -7.31 -0.50 12.69
C ALA A 203 -8.19 0.33 11.72
N LYS A 204 -7.79 0.44 10.45
CA LYS A 204 -8.56 1.16 9.42
C LYS A 204 -9.89 0.45 9.13
N LEU A 205 -9.86 -0.87 8.94
CA LEU A 205 -11.06 -1.68 8.71
C LEU A 205 -11.96 -1.70 9.94
N GLN A 206 -11.39 -1.76 11.14
CA GLN A 206 -12.17 -1.68 12.38
C GLN A 206 -12.92 -0.35 12.51
N ARG A 207 -12.29 0.77 12.14
CA ARG A 207 -12.94 2.10 12.10
C ARG A 207 -13.99 2.19 11.00
N TRP A 208 -13.69 1.68 9.80
CA TRP A 208 -14.62 1.63 8.67
C TRP A 208 -15.89 0.86 9.04
N ALA A 209 -15.77 -0.29 9.70
CA ALA A 209 -16.93 -1.08 10.11
C ALA A 209 -17.85 -0.34 11.08
N GLN A 210 -17.35 0.64 11.85
CA GLN A 210 -18.21 1.46 12.73
C GLN A 210 -19.06 2.48 11.95
N GLN A 211 -18.81 2.69 10.66
CA GLN A 211 -19.46 3.74 9.89
C GLN A 211 -20.77 3.22 9.29
N GLY A 212 -21.89 3.66 9.86
CA GLY A 212 -23.21 3.57 9.23
C GLY A 212 -24.07 2.39 9.69
N GLY A 213 -23.95 1.25 9.03
CA GLY A 213 -24.90 0.14 9.17
C GLY A 213 -24.39 -1.16 8.56
N TYR A 214 -25.21 -2.20 8.61
CA TYR A 214 -24.86 -3.53 8.10
C TYR A 214 -26.03 -4.14 7.32
N ILE A 215 -25.75 -5.19 6.56
CA ILE A 215 -26.81 -6.02 5.96
C ILE A 215 -27.26 -7.02 7.01
N ASP A 216 -28.50 -6.92 7.49
CA ASP A 216 -29.02 -7.84 8.51
C ASP A 216 -29.12 -9.26 7.94
N PRO A 217 -28.38 -10.25 8.50
CA PRO A 217 -28.44 -11.61 8.01
C PRO A 217 -29.84 -12.22 7.99
N ARG A 218 -30.78 -11.79 8.84
CA ARG A 218 -32.15 -12.34 8.86
C ARG A 218 -33.01 -11.88 7.70
N THR A 219 -32.78 -10.66 7.22
CA THR A 219 -33.68 -9.97 6.28
C THR A 219 -33.04 -9.67 4.94
N ASN A 220 -31.71 -9.81 4.85
CA ASN A 220 -30.88 -9.41 3.72
C ASN A 220 -31.10 -7.94 3.30
N LYS A 221 -31.39 -7.06 4.27
CA LYS A 221 -31.60 -5.63 4.05
C LYS A 221 -30.60 -4.82 4.84
N TRP A 222 -30.20 -3.68 4.26
CA TRP A 222 -29.37 -2.72 4.97
C TRP A 222 -30.15 -2.13 6.14
N VAL A 223 -29.51 -2.11 7.32
CA VAL A 223 -30.03 -1.50 8.53
C VAL A 223 -28.99 -0.56 9.13
N LYS A 224 -29.43 0.65 9.51
CA LYS A 224 -28.62 1.57 10.29
C LYS A 224 -28.40 0.97 11.68
N PHE A 225 -27.18 1.06 12.21
CA PHE A 225 -26.86 0.48 13.52
C PHE A 225 -26.00 1.42 14.33
N GLU A 226 -26.49 1.81 15.51
CA GLU A 226 -25.83 2.77 16.40
C GLU A 226 -25.13 2.04 17.57
N GLY A 227 -24.36 1.00 17.23
CA GLY A 227 -23.61 0.19 18.18
C GLY A 227 -22.34 -0.38 17.55
N ASN A 228 -21.61 -1.19 18.33
CA ASN A 228 -20.32 -1.73 17.89
C ASN A 228 -20.50 -2.80 16.80
N LEU A 229 -19.98 -2.51 15.61
CA LEU A 229 -19.86 -3.46 14.50
C LEU A 229 -18.45 -4.05 14.47
N ALA A 230 -18.33 -5.31 14.09
CA ALA A 230 -17.05 -5.92 13.76
C ALA A 230 -16.78 -5.78 12.26
N ALA A 231 -15.51 -5.68 11.87
CA ALA A 231 -15.10 -5.91 10.50
C ALA A 231 -14.95 -7.43 10.32
N ASP A 232 -16.02 -8.09 9.90
CA ASP A 232 -16.04 -9.54 9.75
C ASP A 232 -15.48 -9.94 8.38
N HIS A 233 -14.64 -10.97 8.34
CA HIS A 233 -14.10 -11.50 7.08
C HIS A 233 -15.20 -12.18 6.26
N VAL A 234 -15.45 -11.69 5.06
CA VAL A 234 -16.33 -12.35 4.08
C VAL A 234 -15.81 -13.75 3.80
N TYR A 235 -14.56 -13.87 3.34
CA TYR A 235 -13.82 -15.12 3.21
C TYR A 235 -12.84 -15.30 4.38
N PRO A 236 -12.92 -16.41 5.13
CA PRO A 236 -12.16 -16.61 6.38
C PRO A 236 -10.65 -16.42 6.24
N LYS A 237 -10.06 -15.65 7.16
CA LYS A 237 -8.61 -15.47 7.29
C LYS A 237 -7.84 -16.80 7.24
N SER A 238 -8.30 -17.79 8.00
CA SER A 238 -7.66 -19.11 8.09
C SER A 238 -7.69 -19.92 6.80
N LEU A 239 -8.56 -19.56 5.85
CA LEU A 239 -8.61 -20.17 4.52
C LEU A 239 -7.74 -19.40 3.53
N ILE A 240 -7.58 -18.08 3.69
CA ILE A 240 -6.61 -17.27 2.93
C ILE A 240 -5.20 -17.77 3.17
N GLU A 241 -4.84 -17.97 4.45
CA GLU A 241 -3.52 -18.47 4.86
C GLU A 241 -3.23 -19.91 4.37
N LYS A 242 -4.23 -20.60 3.81
CA LYS A 242 -4.12 -21.96 3.26
C LYS A 242 -4.21 -22.00 1.74
N LEU A 243 -4.34 -20.85 1.07
CA LEU A 243 -4.30 -20.82 -0.38
C LEU A 243 -2.91 -21.22 -0.86
N ASP A 244 -2.87 -21.91 -1.99
CA ASP A 244 -1.61 -22.37 -2.60
C ASP A 244 -0.69 -21.17 -2.84
N ASP A 245 0.59 -21.34 -2.50
CA ASP A 245 1.67 -20.35 -2.63
C ASP A 245 1.49 -19.05 -1.82
N PHE A 246 0.56 -19.01 -0.85
CA PHE A 246 0.37 -17.86 0.04
C PHE A 246 1.60 -17.61 0.94
N ASP A 247 2.26 -18.68 1.38
CA ASP A 247 3.46 -18.64 2.23
C ASP A 247 4.70 -18.12 1.47
N LEU A 248 4.67 -18.15 0.13
CA LEU A 248 5.71 -17.57 -0.71
C LEU A 248 5.60 -16.04 -0.83
N LEU A 249 4.45 -15.47 -0.48
CA LEU A 249 4.24 -14.03 -0.51
C LEU A 249 5.12 -13.30 0.51
N THR A 250 5.58 -12.11 0.14
CA THR A 250 6.21 -11.17 1.09
C THR A 250 5.24 -10.79 2.22
N PRO A 251 5.73 -10.42 3.42
CA PRO A 251 4.89 -9.96 4.52
C PRO A 251 3.92 -8.83 4.14
N GLN A 252 4.32 -7.94 3.24
CA GLN A 252 3.50 -6.83 2.73
C GLN A 252 2.36 -7.32 1.83
N GLN A 253 2.62 -8.32 0.98
CA GLN A 253 1.59 -8.95 0.14
C GLN A 253 0.61 -9.77 1.00
N GLN A 254 1.11 -10.49 2.01
CA GLN A 254 0.26 -11.17 2.99
C GLN A 254 -0.60 -10.17 3.75
N GLU A 255 -0.03 -9.06 4.23
CA GLU A 255 -0.78 -8.00 4.92
C GLU A 255 -1.85 -7.36 4.03
N PHE A 256 -1.52 -7.08 2.76
CA PHE A 256 -2.48 -6.57 1.80
C PHE A 256 -3.65 -7.53 1.61
N LEU A 257 -3.37 -8.81 1.34
CA LEU A 257 -4.42 -9.78 1.04
C LEU A 257 -5.30 -10.05 2.28
N LEU A 258 -4.68 -10.15 3.46
CA LEU A 258 -5.37 -10.34 4.74
C LEU A 258 -6.19 -9.12 5.18
N ASN A 259 -5.91 -7.92 4.64
CA ASN A 259 -6.64 -6.68 4.93
C ASN A 259 -7.29 -6.06 3.68
N TYR A 260 -7.53 -6.84 2.63
CA TYR A 260 -8.16 -6.35 1.41
C TYR A 260 -9.58 -5.86 1.73
N PRO A 261 -9.93 -4.58 1.51
CA PRO A 261 -11.22 -4.02 1.96
C PRO A 261 -12.44 -4.75 1.39
N GLY A 262 -12.35 -5.32 0.18
CA GLY A 262 -13.43 -6.10 -0.43
C GLY A 262 -13.70 -7.44 0.23
N ASN A 263 -12.88 -7.87 1.20
CA ASN A 263 -13.07 -9.09 1.98
C ASN A 263 -13.71 -8.85 3.35
N PHE A 264 -14.24 -7.66 3.62
CA PHE A 264 -14.85 -7.35 4.92
C PHE A 264 -16.29 -6.92 4.78
N GLU A 265 -17.10 -7.26 5.78
CA GLU A 265 -18.44 -6.71 5.97
C GLU A 265 -18.62 -6.22 7.41
N PRO A 266 -19.30 -5.08 7.64
CA PRO A 266 -19.69 -4.69 8.98
C PRO A 266 -20.71 -5.69 9.52
N LEU A 267 -20.51 -6.20 10.73
CA LEU A 267 -21.40 -7.21 11.29
C LEU A 267 -21.50 -7.10 12.83
N PRO A 268 -22.69 -7.12 13.43
CA PRO A 268 -22.81 -7.09 14.89
C PRO A 268 -22.09 -8.26 15.55
N LYS A 269 -21.56 -8.02 16.76
CA LYS A 269 -20.73 -9.00 17.49
C LYS A 269 -21.36 -10.40 17.58
N SER A 270 -22.66 -10.49 17.79
CA SER A 270 -23.37 -11.78 17.89
C SER A 270 -23.30 -12.60 16.60
N TRP A 271 -23.44 -11.95 15.45
CA TRP A 271 -23.33 -12.57 14.13
C TRP A 271 -21.87 -12.89 13.79
N ASN A 272 -20.96 -11.93 13.96
CA ASN A 272 -19.53 -12.09 13.71
C ASN A 272 -18.92 -13.25 14.51
N SER A 273 -19.19 -13.32 15.81
CA SER A 273 -18.69 -14.42 16.65
C SER A 273 -19.26 -15.78 16.25
N SER A 274 -20.47 -15.83 15.69
CA SER A 274 -21.04 -17.08 15.20
C SER A 274 -20.48 -17.50 13.84
N LYS A 275 -20.28 -16.56 12.91
CA LYS A 275 -19.73 -16.83 11.59
C LYS A 275 -18.27 -17.22 11.72
N LEU A 276 -17.46 -16.29 12.24
CA LEU A 276 -16.04 -16.50 12.55
C LEU A 276 -15.32 -17.02 11.30
N ASN A 277 -14.70 -18.21 11.36
CA ASN A 277 -13.92 -18.75 10.25
C ASN A 277 -14.73 -19.68 9.30
N ARG A 278 -16.06 -19.54 9.24
CA ARG A 278 -16.92 -20.46 8.48
C ARG A 278 -17.27 -19.92 7.09
N LEU A 279 -17.28 -20.81 6.12
CA LEU A 279 -17.93 -20.57 4.83
C LEU A 279 -19.46 -20.53 5.00
N ALA A 280 -20.15 -19.91 4.05
CA ALA A 280 -21.59 -19.66 4.10
C ALA A 280 -22.39 -20.94 4.36
N ASP A 281 -22.06 -22.03 3.65
CA ASP A 281 -22.76 -23.31 3.75
C ASP A 281 -22.56 -24.00 5.10
N ASP A 282 -21.39 -23.84 5.71
CA ASP A 282 -21.12 -24.40 7.03
C ASP A 282 -21.70 -23.54 8.14
N TRP A 283 -21.71 -22.22 7.95
CA TRP A 283 -22.35 -21.31 8.87
C TRP A 283 -23.87 -21.51 8.90
N ALA A 284 -24.50 -21.70 7.73
CA ALA A 284 -25.94 -21.96 7.59
C ALA A 284 -26.42 -23.19 8.38
N LYS A 285 -25.53 -24.15 8.67
CA LYS A 285 -25.85 -25.35 9.47
C LYS A 285 -25.91 -25.07 10.99
N THR A 286 -25.30 -23.97 11.46
CA THR A 286 -25.23 -23.58 12.88
C THR A 286 -26.56 -23.01 13.40
N PRO A 287 -26.83 -23.05 14.73
CA PRO A 287 -28.08 -22.50 15.28
C PRO A 287 -28.33 -21.02 14.96
N MET A 288 -27.26 -20.23 14.87
CA MET A 288 -27.36 -18.81 14.52
C MET A 288 -27.46 -18.62 13.00
N GLY A 289 -26.65 -19.33 12.21
CA GLY A 289 -26.72 -19.24 10.75
C GLY A 289 -28.04 -19.71 10.16
N ARG A 290 -28.76 -20.65 10.81
CA ARG A 290 -30.14 -21.02 10.43
C ARG A 290 -31.16 -19.89 10.57
N GLN A 291 -30.83 -18.85 11.33
CA GLN A 291 -31.67 -17.66 11.44
C GLN A 291 -31.40 -16.65 10.32
N ALA A 292 -30.32 -16.82 9.56
CA ALA A 292 -30.06 -15.99 8.40
C ALA A 292 -30.99 -16.39 7.24
N SER A 293 -31.37 -15.40 6.43
CA SER A 293 -32.20 -15.60 5.24
C SER A 293 -31.42 -16.38 4.19
N LYS A 294 -32.16 -17.11 3.33
CA LYS A 294 -31.56 -17.85 2.22
C LYS A 294 -30.79 -16.90 1.28
N GLU A 295 -31.35 -15.73 1.03
CA GLU A 295 -30.77 -14.70 0.16
C GLU A 295 -29.44 -14.18 0.73
N TYR A 296 -29.35 -13.97 2.04
CA TYR A 296 -28.09 -13.57 2.67
C TYR A 296 -27.03 -14.67 2.55
N ILE A 297 -27.39 -15.93 2.83
CA ILE A 297 -26.47 -17.07 2.72
C ILE A 297 -25.98 -17.24 1.28
N ASP A 298 -26.87 -17.15 0.29
CA ASP A 298 -26.52 -17.24 -1.12
C ASP A 298 -25.58 -16.09 -1.53
N ALA A 299 -25.89 -14.85 -1.15
CA ALA A 299 -25.03 -13.69 -1.43
C ALA A 299 -23.68 -13.76 -0.70
N LEU A 300 -23.63 -14.32 0.52
CA LEU A 300 -22.37 -14.55 1.22
C LEU A 300 -21.53 -15.62 0.50
N ARG A 301 -22.15 -16.71 0.03
CA ARG A 301 -21.47 -17.77 -0.74
C ARG A 301 -20.84 -17.22 -2.02
N GLU A 302 -21.59 -16.42 -2.79
CA GLU A 302 -21.10 -15.80 -4.02
C GLU A 302 -19.91 -14.87 -3.75
N ARG A 303 -20.00 -14.01 -2.72
CA ARG A 303 -18.89 -13.13 -2.35
C ARG A 303 -17.65 -13.90 -1.86
N GLN A 304 -17.85 -15.01 -1.15
CA GLN A 304 -16.76 -15.90 -0.75
C GLN A 304 -16.05 -16.53 -1.94
N GLN A 305 -16.81 -17.06 -2.91
CA GLN A 305 -16.26 -17.64 -4.14
C GLN A 305 -15.53 -16.60 -4.99
N ALA A 306 -16.13 -15.41 -5.15
CA ALA A 306 -15.52 -14.31 -5.88
C ALA A 306 -14.20 -13.85 -5.25
N PHE A 307 -14.16 -13.72 -3.92
CA PHE A 307 -12.94 -13.36 -3.23
C PHE A 307 -11.87 -14.46 -3.30
N GLU A 308 -12.24 -15.74 -3.16
CA GLU A 308 -11.30 -16.85 -3.31
C GLU A 308 -10.65 -16.83 -4.70
N GLY A 309 -11.45 -16.67 -5.76
CA GLY A 309 -10.96 -16.57 -7.14
C GLY A 309 -9.98 -15.40 -7.31
N PHE A 310 -10.37 -14.22 -6.85
CA PHE A 310 -9.51 -13.03 -6.84
C PHE A 310 -8.20 -13.26 -6.09
N ALA A 311 -8.25 -13.82 -4.87
CA ALA A 311 -7.08 -14.07 -4.04
C ALA A 311 -6.10 -15.03 -4.73
N ARG A 312 -6.61 -16.11 -5.34
CA ARG A 312 -5.79 -17.09 -6.09
C ARG A 312 -5.15 -16.47 -7.33
N GLU A 313 -5.84 -15.61 -8.06
CA GLU A 313 -5.25 -14.90 -9.21
C GLU A 313 -4.18 -13.92 -8.77
N LEU A 314 -4.42 -13.19 -7.68
CA LEU A 314 -3.48 -12.21 -7.16
C LEU A 314 -2.20 -12.87 -6.62
N ILE A 315 -2.33 -13.99 -5.88
CA ILE A 315 -1.17 -14.78 -5.43
C ILE A 315 -0.36 -15.27 -6.63
N ARG A 316 -1.03 -15.86 -7.63
CA ARG A 316 -0.36 -16.35 -8.85
C ARG A 316 0.34 -15.24 -9.63
N PHE A 317 -0.23 -14.05 -9.67
CA PHE A 317 0.39 -12.89 -10.32
C PHE A 317 1.65 -12.43 -9.60
N TRP A 318 1.65 -12.43 -8.26
CA TRP A 318 2.79 -11.99 -7.46
C TRP A 318 3.96 -12.97 -7.40
N ASN A 319 3.69 -14.25 -7.64
CA ASN A 319 4.70 -15.31 -7.62
C ASN A 319 5.28 -15.63 -9.01
N GLN A 320 4.90 -14.88 -10.07
CA GLN A 320 5.48 -14.97 -11.42
C GLN A 320 6.71 -14.11 -11.58
#